data_AF-A0AA43CAI3-F1
#
_entry.id   AF-A0AA43CAI3-F1
#
_cell.length_a   1.000
_cell.length_b   1.000
_cell.length_c   1.000
_cell.angle_alpha   90.00
_cell.angle_beta   90.00
_cell.angle_gamma   90.00
#
_symmetry.space_group_name_H-M   'P 1'
#
loop_
_entity.id
_entity.type
_entity.pdbx_description
1 polymer ?
#
loop_
_entity_poly.entity_id
_entity_poly.type
_entity_poly.pdbx_seq_one_letter_code
_entity_poly.pdbx_strand_id
1 'polypeptide(L)'
;MANIPVIVIQIVHIDGPLKGEIQEFSDAEISIGRYPECHVRFPKDLRIVSRLHAKIVREGNRFMLTNKSNNLTYLNGKPIQVQGEAYLKSGDWLMFAQGGPKVSFLTKIEEGQRLEEAKKHDEFNVCVQKKQIPLVIRYGPTLQQFKNLPITIGKSPNCDFTIDHPSVLDQHVQLFFDQGRYWVKDLTGRQSVLINNQPINIKAPLNPDNQMALSNQGPTFVFLGDGRLNEIKSDRFSF
;
A
#
# COMPACT_ATOMS: atom_id res chain seq x y z
N MET A 1 -14.76 -10.29 -27.56
CA MET A 1 -14.51 -10.96 -26.26
C MET A 1 -14.60 -9.90 -25.18
N ALA A 2 -15.40 -10.12 -24.14
CA ALA A 2 -15.75 -9.10 -23.14
C ALA A 2 -14.52 -8.65 -22.33
N ASN A 3 -14.30 -7.34 -22.23
CA ASN A 3 -13.34 -6.76 -21.29
C ASN A 3 -13.73 -7.20 -19.87
N ILE A 4 -12.78 -7.76 -19.11
CA ILE A 4 -13.00 -8.04 -17.69
C ILE A 4 -12.83 -6.70 -16.96
N PRO A 5 -13.89 -6.16 -16.34
CA PRO A 5 -13.81 -4.89 -15.65
C PRO A 5 -12.84 -4.97 -14.47
N VAL A 6 -11.95 -3.99 -14.34
CA VAL A 6 -11.18 -3.78 -13.11
C VAL A 6 -12.15 -3.20 -12.10
N ILE A 7 -12.38 -3.89 -10.99
CA ILE A 7 -13.25 -3.38 -9.92
C ILE A 7 -12.36 -2.75 -8.87
N VAL A 8 -12.49 -1.44 -8.70
CA VAL A 8 -11.84 -0.64 -7.67
C VAL A 8 -12.78 -0.52 -6.48
N ILE A 9 -12.28 -0.80 -5.29
CA ILE A 9 -12.97 -0.59 -4.01
C ILE A 9 -12.59 0.79 -3.49
N GLN A 10 -13.57 1.62 -3.15
CA GLN A 10 -13.35 2.82 -2.36
C GLN A 10 -13.84 2.63 -0.93
N ILE A 11 -12.99 2.95 0.03
CA ILE A 11 -13.31 3.03 1.45
C ILE A 11 -13.42 4.51 1.79
N VAL A 12 -14.64 4.98 2.01
CA VAL A 12 -14.95 6.37 2.38
C VAL A 12 -15.13 6.44 3.88
N HIS A 13 -14.27 7.16 4.59
CA HIS A 13 -14.37 7.28 6.05
C HIS A 13 -15.46 8.29 6.41
N ILE A 14 -16.55 7.80 7.00
CA ILE A 14 -17.73 8.61 7.34
C ILE A 14 -17.77 9.02 8.81
N ASP A 15 -17.10 8.28 9.70
CA ASP A 15 -16.96 8.62 11.11
C ASP A 15 -15.66 8.07 11.72
N GLY A 16 -15.16 8.72 12.77
CA GLY A 16 -13.89 8.39 13.44
C GLY A 16 -12.68 9.23 12.99
N PRO A 17 -11.45 8.81 13.31
CA PRO A 17 -10.24 9.65 13.20
C PRO A 17 -9.81 9.96 11.77
N LEU A 18 -10.29 9.21 10.79
CA LEU A 18 -9.99 9.40 9.37
C LEU A 18 -11.16 10.03 8.60
N LYS A 19 -12.18 10.56 9.31
CA LYS A 19 -13.40 11.08 8.71
C LYS A 19 -13.11 12.07 7.57
N GLY A 20 -13.74 11.84 6.42
CA GLY A 20 -13.56 12.63 5.20
C GLY A 20 -12.50 12.10 4.24
N GLU A 21 -11.65 11.17 4.69
CA GLU A 21 -10.69 10.51 3.81
C GLU A 21 -11.35 9.47 2.90
N ILE A 22 -10.79 9.29 1.71
CA ILE A 22 -11.17 8.25 0.74
C ILE A 22 -9.91 7.47 0.39
N GLN A 23 -9.98 6.14 0.49
CA GLN A 23 -8.88 5.24 0.13
C GLN A 23 -9.36 4.27 -0.94
N GLU A 24 -8.54 4.04 -1.97
CA GLU A 24 -8.89 3.20 -3.10
C GLU A 24 -7.98 1.98 -3.19
N PHE A 25 -8.57 0.82 -3.49
CA PHE A 25 -7.90 -0.46 -3.52
C PHE A 25 -8.36 -1.28 -4.72
N SER A 26 -7.42 -1.92 -5.41
CA SER A 26 -7.68 -2.93 -6.44
C SER A 26 -7.29 -4.34 -5.99
N ASP A 27 -6.74 -4.47 -4.78
CA ASP A 27 -6.27 -5.71 -4.18
C ASP A 27 -7.43 -6.70 -3.97
N ALA A 28 -7.11 -7.99 -4.09
CA ALA A 28 -8.09 -9.05 -3.85
C ALA A 28 -8.41 -9.23 -2.35
N GLU A 29 -7.53 -8.78 -1.45
CA GLU A 29 -7.76 -8.77 -0.02
C GLU A 29 -7.38 -7.39 0.56
N ILE A 30 -8.27 -6.80 1.34
CA ILE A 30 -8.05 -5.55 2.09
C ILE A 30 -8.12 -5.86 3.58
N SER A 31 -6.99 -5.73 4.27
CA SER A 31 -6.89 -5.85 5.72
C SER A 31 -7.16 -4.50 6.40
N ILE A 32 -7.94 -4.53 7.48
CA ILE A 32 -8.37 -3.34 8.23
C ILE A 32 -7.98 -3.52 9.70
N GLY A 33 -7.35 -2.53 10.31
CA GLY A 33 -6.93 -2.60 11.72
C GLY A 33 -5.92 -1.53 12.11
N ARG A 34 -5.35 -1.62 13.31
CA ARG A 34 -4.33 -0.65 13.79
C ARG A 34 -2.88 -1.04 13.53
N TYR A 35 -2.63 -2.25 13.01
CA TYR A 35 -1.27 -2.66 12.65
C TYR A 35 -0.77 -1.99 11.36
N PRO A 36 0.53 -1.71 11.25
CA PRO A 36 1.12 -1.06 10.07
C PRO A 36 0.86 -1.82 8.76
N GLU A 37 0.72 -3.14 8.83
CA GLU A 37 0.44 -4.01 7.67
C GLU A 37 -1.02 -3.95 7.18
N CYS A 38 -1.91 -3.27 7.90
CA CYS A 38 -3.29 -3.12 7.46
C CYS A 38 -3.39 -2.11 6.31
N HIS A 39 -4.11 -2.47 5.26
CA HIS A 39 -4.42 -1.58 4.13
C HIS A 39 -5.18 -0.34 4.62
N VAL A 40 -6.26 -0.56 5.37
CA VAL A 40 -6.97 0.51 6.07
C VAL A 40 -6.46 0.55 7.50
N ARG A 41 -5.57 1.50 7.77
CA ARG A 41 -4.89 1.61 9.06
C ARG A 41 -5.51 2.67 9.94
N PHE A 42 -6.04 2.25 11.10
CA PHE A 42 -6.49 3.15 12.15
C PHE A 42 -5.35 3.52 13.13
N PRO A 43 -5.44 4.65 13.84
CA PRO A 43 -4.43 5.10 14.79
C PRO A 43 -4.08 4.03 15.85
N LYS A 44 -2.79 3.95 16.20
CA LYS A 44 -2.25 2.90 17.10
C LYS A 44 -2.85 2.94 18.51
N ASP A 45 -3.27 4.13 18.94
CA ASP A 45 -3.86 4.48 20.23
C ASP A 45 -5.38 4.24 20.27
N LEU A 46 -6.02 4.03 19.11
CA LEU A 46 -7.43 3.65 19.02
C LEU A 46 -7.63 2.17 19.39
N ARG A 47 -7.52 1.85 20.68
CA ARG A 47 -7.50 0.47 21.21
C ARG A 47 -8.79 -0.31 21.01
N ILE A 48 -9.92 0.36 20.78
CA ILE A 48 -11.17 -0.28 20.39
C ILE A 48 -11.06 -1.01 19.04
N VAL A 49 -10.11 -0.59 18.19
CA VAL A 49 -9.80 -1.30 16.95
C VAL A 49 -8.66 -2.29 17.19
N SER A 50 -8.89 -3.58 16.91
CA SER A 50 -7.87 -4.63 16.96
C SER A 50 -6.73 -4.42 15.96
N ARG A 51 -5.58 -5.06 16.22
CA ARG A 51 -4.37 -5.03 15.37
C ARG A 51 -4.73 -5.39 13.92
N LEU A 52 -5.36 -6.55 13.74
CA LEU A 52 -6.13 -6.93 12.57
C LEU A 52 -7.58 -7.02 13.03
N HIS A 53 -8.43 -6.15 12.52
CA HIS A 53 -9.82 -6.03 12.94
C HIS A 53 -10.78 -6.75 12.00
N ALA A 54 -10.62 -6.54 10.70
CA ALA A 54 -11.45 -7.14 9.67
C ALA A 54 -10.65 -7.35 8.39
N LYS A 55 -11.20 -8.16 7.48
CA LYS A 55 -10.72 -8.31 6.11
C LYS A 55 -11.88 -8.22 5.14
N ILE A 56 -11.64 -7.61 3.97
CA ILE A 56 -12.53 -7.69 2.82
C ILE A 56 -11.82 -8.52 1.76
N VAL A 57 -12.42 -9.62 1.30
CA VAL A 57 -11.87 -10.52 0.30
C VAL A 57 -12.77 -10.49 -0.95
N ARG A 58 -12.18 -10.32 -2.12
CA ARG A 58 -12.90 -10.35 -3.40
C ARG A 58 -13.03 -11.79 -3.89
N GLU A 59 -14.28 -12.21 -4.10
CA GLU A 59 -14.65 -13.48 -4.72
C GLU A 59 -15.37 -13.22 -6.05
N GLY A 60 -14.59 -13.13 -7.13
CA GLY A 60 -15.11 -12.76 -8.45
C GLY A 60 -15.65 -11.32 -8.45
N ASN A 61 -16.98 -11.18 -8.54
CA ASN A 61 -17.69 -9.89 -8.51
C ASN A 61 -18.32 -9.57 -7.14
N ARG A 62 -18.09 -10.42 -6.14
CA ARG A 62 -18.60 -10.24 -4.78
C ARG A 62 -17.45 -9.94 -3.82
N PHE A 63 -17.79 -9.31 -2.71
CA PHE A 63 -16.84 -8.93 -1.68
C PHE A 63 -17.31 -9.49 -0.35
N MET A 64 -16.47 -10.28 0.29
CA MET A 64 -16.77 -10.93 1.56
C MET A 64 -16.03 -10.20 2.68
N LEU A 65 -16.78 -9.74 3.67
CA LEU A 65 -16.26 -9.16 4.90
C LEU A 65 -16.16 -10.25 5.96
N THR A 66 -14.95 -10.42 6.51
CA THR A 66 -14.68 -11.34 7.62
C THR A 66 -14.27 -10.54 8.85
N ASN A 67 -14.94 -10.76 9.97
CA ASN A 67 -14.52 -10.22 11.25
C ASN A 67 -13.32 -11.02 11.81
N LYS A 68 -12.26 -10.31 12.21
CA LYS A 68 -11.08 -10.86 12.89
C LYS A 68 -10.89 -10.31 14.30
N SER A 69 -11.82 -9.46 14.76
CA SER A 69 -11.79 -8.79 16.07
C SER A 69 -12.72 -9.43 17.09
N ASN A 70 -12.32 -9.37 18.36
CA ASN A 70 -13.20 -9.65 19.50
C ASN A 70 -14.22 -8.53 19.75
N ASN A 71 -13.92 -7.29 19.31
CA ASN A 71 -14.81 -6.14 19.48
C ASN A 71 -15.89 -6.05 18.38
N LEU A 72 -15.93 -7.07 17.51
CA LEU A 72 -16.86 -7.25 16.40
C LEU A 72 -16.77 -6.18 15.30
N THR A 73 -17.11 -6.61 14.10
CA THR A 73 -17.32 -5.72 12.94
C THR A 73 -18.81 -5.66 12.65
N TYR A 74 -19.34 -4.50 12.33
CA TYR A 74 -20.75 -4.30 12.05
C TYR A 74 -20.94 -3.95 10.58
N LEU A 75 -21.90 -4.60 9.91
CA LEU A 75 -22.35 -4.29 8.56
C LEU A 75 -23.76 -3.72 8.63
N ASN A 76 -23.95 -2.48 8.20
CA ASN A 76 -25.23 -1.78 8.25
C ASN A 76 -25.92 -1.87 9.64
N GLY A 77 -25.10 -1.80 10.70
CA GLY A 77 -25.54 -1.85 12.10
C GLY A 77 -25.73 -3.25 12.68
N LYS A 78 -25.63 -4.30 11.87
CA LYS A 78 -25.72 -5.69 12.33
C LYS A 78 -24.32 -6.24 12.64
N PRO A 79 -24.09 -6.82 13.83
CA PRO A 79 -22.79 -7.41 14.15
C PRO A 79 -22.52 -8.67 13.33
N ILE A 80 -21.32 -8.78 12.80
CA ILE A 80 -20.76 -10.00 12.23
C ILE A 80 -20.09 -10.74 13.38
N GLN A 81 -20.61 -11.92 13.72
CA GLN A 81 -20.07 -12.73 14.82
C GLN A 81 -18.60 -13.10 14.57
N VAL A 82 -17.90 -13.51 15.63
CA VAL A 82 -16.51 -13.97 15.53
C VAL A 82 -16.45 -15.17 14.57
N GLN A 83 -15.58 -15.12 13.55
CA GLN A 83 -15.53 -16.06 12.42
C GLN A 83 -16.73 -16.05 11.46
N GLY A 84 -17.67 -15.12 11.63
CA GLY A 84 -18.75 -14.88 10.67
C GLY A 84 -18.26 -14.15 9.42
N GLU A 85 -18.92 -14.44 8.31
CA GLU A 85 -18.69 -13.83 7.00
C GLU A 85 -19.97 -13.17 6.51
N ALA A 86 -19.84 -12.02 5.85
CA ALA A 86 -20.97 -11.33 5.23
C ALA A 86 -20.57 -10.75 3.88
N TYR A 87 -21.43 -10.89 2.87
CA TYR A 87 -21.20 -10.27 1.57
C TYR A 87 -21.56 -8.78 1.58
N LEU A 88 -20.66 -7.96 1.05
CA LEU A 88 -20.82 -6.53 0.87
C LEU A 88 -21.43 -6.20 -0.49
N LYS A 89 -22.24 -5.14 -0.50
CA LYS A 89 -22.72 -4.42 -1.68
C LYS A 89 -22.15 -3.01 -1.68
N SER A 90 -21.97 -2.45 -2.87
CA SER A 90 -21.64 -1.02 -3.01
C SER A 90 -22.71 -0.18 -2.30
N GLY A 91 -22.27 0.73 -1.45
CA GLY A 91 -23.11 1.58 -0.61
C GLY A 91 -23.27 1.08 0.83
N ASP A 92 -22.84 -0.14 1.15
CA ASP A 92 -22.86 -0.64 2.52
C ASP A 92 -21.90 0.15 3.41
N TRP A 93 -22.25 0.31 4.69
CA TRP A 93 -21.34 0.89 5.68
C TRP A 93 -20.91 -0.13 6.73
N LEU A 94 -19.64 -0.02 7.10
CA LEU A 94 -18.97 -0.87 8.07
C LEU A 94 -18.61 -0.05 9.30
N MET A 95 -18.68 -0.66 10.48
CA MET A 95 -18.18 -0.06 11.72
C MET A 95 -17.29 -1.06 12.46
N PHE A 96 -16.13 -0.60 12.90
CA PHE A 96 -15.10 -1.43 13.54
C PHE A 96 -15.11 -1.17 15.04
N ALA A 97 -15.66 -2.12 15.82
CA ALA A 97 -16.12 -1.96 17.20
C ALA A 97 -17.35 -1.05 17.38
N GLN A 98 -18.16 -1.36 18.40
CA GLN A 98 -19.31 -0.53 18.77
C GLN A 98 -18.86 0.89 19.11
N GLY A 99 -19.45 1.89 18.45
CA GLY A 99 -19.07 3.31 18.61
C GLY A 99 -17.69 3.66 18.01
N GLY A 100 -17.08 2.74 17.26
CA GLY A 100 -15.80 2.93 16.60
C GLY A 100 -15.91 3.57 15.22
N PRO A 101 -14.79 3.61 14.47
CA PRO A 101 -14.75 4.22 13.15
C PRO A 101 -15.74 3.57 12.19
N LYS A 102 -16.33 4.40 11.33
CA LYS A 102 -17.32 3.99 10.33
C LYS A 102 -16.86 4.35 8.93
N VAL A 103 -17.00 3.42 8.00
CA VAL A 103 -16.65 3.60 6.59
C VAL A 103 -17.80 3.19 5.67
N SER A 104 -17.94 3.84 4.52
CA SER A 104 -18.76 3.35 3.40
C SER A 104 -17.87 2.56 2.45
N PHE A 105 -18.37 1.40 2.01
CA PHE A 105 -17.78 0.56 0.99
C PHE A 105 -18.44 0.85 -0.35
N LEU A 106 -17.68 1.33 -1.33
CA LEU A 106 -18.16 1.56 -2.69
C LEU A 106 -17.33 0.74 -3.68
N THR A 107 -17.95 0.28 -4.76
CA THR A 107 -17.24 -0.34 -5.89
C THR A 107 -17.41 0.52 -7.14
N LYS A 108 -16.32 0.69 -7.87
CA LYS A 108 -16.28 1.32 -9.19
C LYS A 108 -15.77 0.31 -10.21
N ILE A 109 -16.42 0.25 -11.36
CA ILE A 109 -15.97 -0.53 -12.50
C ILE A 109 -15.16 0.41 -13.39
N GLU A 110 -13.88 0.10 -13.58
CA GLU A 110 -13.04 0.72 -14.60
C GLU A 110 -12.93 -0.23 -15.80
N GLU A 111 -13.23 0.27 -17.00
CA GLU A 111 -13.09 -0.49 -18.24
C GLU A 111 -11.60 -0.63 -18.58
N GLY A 112 -11.05 -1.83 -18.37
CA GLY A 112 -9.66 -2.12 -18.72
C GLY A 112 -9.47 -2.23 -20.23
N GLN A 113 -8.57 -1.43 -20.81
CA GLN A 113 -8.04 -1.68 -22.16
C GLN A 113 -7.18 -2.95 -22.14
N ARG A 114 -7.51 -3.93 -22.99
CA ARG A 114 -6.79 -5.20 -23.12
C ARG A 114 -5.64 -5.08 -24.12
N LEU A 115 -4.41 -5.32 -23.66
CA LEU A 115 -3.41 -6.05 -24.46
C LEU A 115 -3.02 -7.31 -23.68
N GLU A 116 -2.74 -8.35 -24.47
CA GLU A 116 -2.85 -9.77 -24.18
C GLU A 116 -2.00 -10.28 -23.01
N GLU A 117 -2.52 -11.25 -22.24
CA GLU A 117 -1.76 -12.37 -21.67
C GLU A 117 -2.71 -13.29 -20.86
N ALA A 118 -3.50 -14.12 -21.57
CA ALA A 118 -4.17 -15.26 -20.99
C ALA A 118 -3.29 -16.50 -21.24
N LYS A 119 -2.50 -16.92 -20.22
CA LYS A 119 -2.00 -18.29 -20.03
C LYS A 119 -1.27 -18.39 -18.69
N LYS A 120 -1.96 -18.91 -17.67
CA LYS A 120 -1.53 -19.92 -16.67
C LYS A 120 -2.28 -19.74 -15.34
N HIS A 121 -3.27 -20.60 -15.11
CA HIS A 121 -3.60 -21.10 -13.78
C HIS A 121 -2.61 -22.22 -13.46
N ASP A 122 -1.83 -22.07 -12.37
CA ASP A 122 -1.72 -23.09 -11.32
C ASP A 122 -0.97 -22.53 -10.09
N GLU A 123 -1.57 -22.79 -8.93
CA GLU A 123 -1.07 -22.86 -7.54
C GLU A 123 -0.16 -21.76 -6.93
N PHE A 124 -0.71 -21.17 -5.86
CA PHE A 124 -0.03 -20.64 -4.66
C PHE A 124 1.30 -19.88 -4.82
N ASN A 125 1.20 -18.58 -5.13
CA ASN A 125 2.06 -17.52 -4.60
C ASN A 125 1.38 -16.18 -4.90
N VAL A 126 1.18 -15.31 -3.90
CA VAL A 126 0.69 -13.94 -4.13
C VAL A 126 1.79 -13.17 -4.86
N CYS A 127 1.77 -13.23 -6.19
CA CYS A 127 2.63 -12.43 -7.05
C CYS A 127 2.03 -11.03 -7.14
N VAL A 128 2.65 -10.08 -6.45
CA VAL A 128 2.51 -8.67 -6.79
C VAL A 128 2.81 -8.58 -8.28
N GLN A 129 1.85 -8.17 -9.11
CA GLN A 129 1.99 -8.25 -10.57
C GLN A 129 3.25 -7.49 -10.98
N LYS A 130 4.30 -8.24 -11.30
CA LYS A 130 5.60 -7.71 -11.68
C LYS A 130 5.43 -7.07 -13.05
N LYS A 131 5.26 -5.75 -13.10
CA LYS A 131 5.28 -5.00 -14.36
C LYS A 131 6.72 -4.95 -14.85
N GLN A 132 6.95 -5.30 -16.11
CA GLN A 132 8.27 -5.23 -16.75
C GLN A 132 8.65 -3.76 -17.04
N ILE A 133 8.90 -3.02 -15.97
CA ILE A 133 9.25 -1.61 -16.00
C ILE A 133 10.66 -1.50 -15.43
N PRO A 134 11.61 -0.93 -16.18
CA PRO A 134 12.98 -0.82 -15.71
C PRO A 134 13.07 0.15 -14.53
N LEU A 135 13.88 -0.21 -13.55
CA LEU A 135 14.33 0.69 -12.49
C LEU A 135 15.82 0.50 -12.30
N VAL A 136 16.59 1.58 -12.25
CA VAL A 136 18.02 1.59 -11.95
C VAL A 136 18.23 2.40 -10.70
N ILE A 137 18.87 1.81 -9.70
CA ILE A 137 19.24 2.48 -8.45
C ILE A 137 20.75 2.52 -8.35
N ARG A 138 21.30 3.71 -8.10
CA ARG A 138 22.70 3.91 -7.72
C ARG A 138 22.79 4.34 -6.26
N TYR A 139 23.56 3.60 -5.46
CA TYR A 139 23.88 3.90 -4.05
C TYR A 139 25.35 3.58 -3.79
N GLY A 140 26.16 4.61 -3.50
CA GLY A 140 27.61 4.49 -3.39
C GLY A 140 28.23 3.89 -4.66
N PRO A 141 29.07 2.84 -4.53
CA PRO A 141 29.65 2.14 -5.68
C PRO A 141 28.65 1.20 -6.38
N THR A 142 27.50 0.92 -5.76
CA THR A 142 26.52 -0.06 -6.24
C THR A 142 25.60 0.59 -7.28
N LEU A 143 25.48 -0.07 -8.44
CA LEU A 143 24.43 0.19 -9.43
C LEU A 143 23.66 -1.11 -9.65
N GLN A 144 22.36 -1.09 -9.37
CA GLN A 144 21.50 -2.26 -9.54
C GLN A 144 20.35 -1.94 -10.49
N GLN A 145 20.14 -2.83 -11.46
CA GLN A 145 19.05 -2.74 -12.42
C GLN A 145 18.00 -3.79 -12.10
N PHE A 146 16.76 -3.34 -12.06
CA PHE A 146 15.57 -4.15 -11.92
C PHE A 146 14.79 -4.07 -13.22
N LYS A 147 14.36 -5.23 -13.73
CA LYS A 147 13.51 -5.31 -14.92
C LYS A 147 12.03 -5.34 -14.57
N ASN A 148 11.71 -5.46 -13.28
CA ASN A 148 10.38 -5.70 -12.79
C ASN A 148 10.10 -4.82 -11.57
N LEU A 149 8.90 -4.25 -11.51
CA LEU A 149 8.35 -3.56 -10.35
C LEU A 149 7.06 -4.25 -9.88
N PRO A 150 6.76 -4.27 -8.57
CA PRO A 150 7.46 -3.52 -7.54
C PRO A 150 8.74 -4.17 -7.04
N ILE A 151 9.54 -3.36 -6.36
CA ILE A 151 10.68 -3.81 -5.57
C ILE A 151 10.60 -3.24 -4.15
N THR A 152 11.22 -3.94 -3.21
CA THR A 152 11.34 -3.50 -1.81
C THR A 152 12.77 -3.07 -1.52
N ILE A 153 12.90 -1.95 -0.80
CA ILE A 153 14.17 -1.43 -0.30
C ILE A 153 14.15 -1.47 1.22
N GLY A 154 15.23 -1.95 1.82
CA GLY A 154 15.37 -2.05 3.27
C GLY A 154 16.71 -2.62 3.70
N LYS A 155 16.88 -2.84 5.01
CA LYS A 155 18.09 -3.42 5.60
C LYS A 155 18.10 -4.95 5.56
N SER A 156 16.93 -5.58 5.49
CA SER A 156 16.82 -7.04 5.47
C SER A 156 17.38 -7.61 4.18
N PRO A 157 18.10 -8.75 4.21
CA PRO A 157 18.54 -9.45 3.01
C PRO A 157 17.37 -9.99 2.16
N ASN A 158 16.13 -9.96 2.67
CA ASN A 158 14.93 -10.32 1.91
C ASN A 158 14.38 -9.19 1.03
N CYS A 159 14.97 -7.98 1.08
CA CYS A 159 14.63 -6.89 0.18
C CYS A 159 15.31 -7.06 -1.18
N ASP A 160 14.67 -6.55 -2.25
CA ASP A 160 15.23 -6.58 -3.60
C ASP A 160 16.46 -5.66 -3.73
N PHE A 161 16.45 -4.51 -3.02
CA PHE A 161 17.60 -3.61 -2.88
C PHE A 161 17.94 -3.43 -1.40
N THR A 162 19.04 -4.03 -0.98
CA THR A 162 19.48 -3.97 0.43
C THR A 162 20.37 -2.77 0.66
N ILE A 163 20.07 -1.98 1.69
CA ILE A 163 20.86 -0.84 2.14
C ILE A 163 21.23 -1.07 3.60
N ASP A 164 22.52 -1.30 3.87
CA ASP A 164 23.03 -1.32 5.24
C ASP A 164 23.28 0.11 5.74
N HIS A 165 22.26 0.68 6.36
CA HIS A 165 22.32 2.01 6.96
C HIS A 165 21.51 2.04 8.26
N PRO A 166 21.99 2.65 9.36
CA PRO A 166 21.31 2.63 10.66
C PRO A 166 19.92 3.26 10.66
N SER A 167 19.68 4.23 9.78
CA SER A 167 18.38 4.91 9.63
C SER A 167 17.42 4.22 8.66
N VAL A 168 17.77 3.04 8.14
CA VAL A 168 16.94 2.21 7.25
C VAL A 168 16.44 0.99 8.01
N LEU A 169 15.14 0.68 7.86
CA LEU A 169 14.48 -0.45 8.51
C LEU A 169 14.53 -1.70 7.63
N ASP A 170 14.27 -2.87 8.21
CA ASP A 170 14.30 -4.16 7.52
C ASP A 170 13.48 -4.18 6.23
N GLN A 171 12.26 -3.64 6.26
CA GLN A 171 11.47 -3.27 5.09
C GLN A 171 11.13 -1.78 5.22
N HIS A 172 11.62 -0.95 4.30
CA HIS A 172 11.57 0.49 4.48
C HIS A 172 10.65 1.16 3.46
N VAL A 173 10.87 0.90 2.18
CA VAL A 173 10.01 1.41 1.10
C VAL A 173 9.73 0.35 0.07
N GLN A 174 8.61 0.51 -0.63
CA GLN A 174 8.34 -0.19 -1.88
C GLN A 174 8.30 0.83 -3.01
N LEU A 175 9.04 0.55 -4.08
CA LEU A 175 8.92 1.28 -5.34
C LEU A 175 8.06 0.48 -6.29
N PHE A 176 7.09 1.13 -6.93
CA PHE A 176 6.14 0.46 -7.83
C PHE A 176 5.73 1.38 -8.97
N PHE A 177 5.20 0.78 -10.04
CA PHE A 177 4.74 1.52 -11.21
C PHE A 177 3.24 1.39 -11.37
N ASP A 178 2.55 2.52 -11.38
CA ASP A 178 1.10 2.58 -11.45
C ASP A 178 0.64 3.81 -12.23
N GLN A 179 -0.43 3.66 -13.02
CA GLN A 179 -0.98 4.73 -13.87
C GLN A 179 0.08 5.48 -14.71
N GLY A 180 1.04 4.75 -15.29
CA GLY A 180 2.07 5.33 -16.16
C GLY A 180 3.19 6.10 -15.44
N ARG A 181 3.29 6.01 -14.10
CA ARG A 181 4.33 6.70 -13.32
C ARG A 181 4.91 5.84 -12.20
N TYR A 182 6.09 6.23 -11.73
CA TYR A 182 6.73 5.61 -10.57
C TYR A 182 6.16 6.18 -9.28
N TRP A 183 6.04 5.34 -8.28
CA TRP A 183 5.56 5.68 -6.94
C TRP A 183 6.49 5.08 -5.89
N VAL A 184 6.57 5.76 -4.75
CA VAL A 184 7.14 5.24 -3.51
C VAL A 184 6.01 5.01 -2.52
N LYS A 185 6.06 3.88 -1.79
CA LYS A 185 5.20 3.57 -0.64
C LYS A 185 6.08 3.45 0.61
N ASP A 186 5.69 4.12 1.68
CA ASP A 186 6.33 3.99 3.00
C ASP A 186 5.88 2.67 3.65
N LEU A 187 6.83 1.79 3.96
CA LEU A 187 6.59 0.53 4.69
C LEU A 187 6.99 0.63 6.17
N THR A 188 7.54 1.75 6.60
CA THR A 188 8.03 1.98 7.97
C THR A 188 6.90 2.06 8.99
N GLY A 189 5.70 2.42 8.54
CA GLY A 189 4.54 2.67 9.39
C GLY A 189 4.70 3.89 10.30
N ARG A 190 5.72 4.73 10.07
CA ARG A 190 6.08 5.92 10.87
C ARG A 190 6.18 7.20 10.04
N GLN A 191 5.85 7.18 8.74
CA GLN A 191 6.00 8.33 7.84
C GLN A 191 7.45 8.84 7.82
N SER A 192 8.40 7.91 7.77
CA SER A 192 9.83 8.24 7.79
C SER A 192 10.31 8.71 6.44
N VAL A 193 9.65 8.28 5.35
CA VAL A 193 10.06 8.56 3.98
C VAL A 193 9.65 9.96 3.58
N LEU A 194 10.55 10.70 2.96
CA LEU A 194 10.30 12.08 2.54
C LEU A 194 10.45 12.22 1.03
N ILE A 195 9.61 13.08 0.44
CA ILE A 195 9.79 13.62 -0.90
C ILE A 195 9.98 15.13 -0.76
N ASN A 196 11.10 15.65 -1.27
CA ASN A 196 11.47 17.06 -1.18
C ASN A 196 11.37 17.60 0.26
N ASN A 197 11.96 16.84 1.20
CA ASN A 197 11.96 17.11 2.65
C ASN A 197 10.59 17.15 3.33
N GLN A 198 9.52 16.69 2.66
CA GLN A 198 8.19 16.54 3.24
C GLN A 198 7.85 15.06 3.44
N PRO A 199 7.40 14.64 4.63
CA PRO A 199 7.04 13.25 4.87
C PRO A 199 5.86 12.84 3.98
N ILE A 200 5.97 11.68 3.36
CA ILE A 200 4.86 11.10 2.60
C ILE A 200 3.91 10.41 3.58
N ASN A 201 2.61 10.37 3.26
CA ASN A 201 1.64 9.70 4.12
C ASN A 201 1.72 8.17 3.99
N ILE A 202 1.19 7.63 2.89
CA ILE A 202 1.22 6.19 2.58
C ILE A 202 2.06 5.93 1.34
N LYS A 203 1.80 6.71 0.28
CA LYS A 203 2.54 6.69 -0.98
C LYS A 203 2.62 8.09 -1.59
N ALA A 204 3.61 8.31 -2.44
CA ALA A 204 3.75 9.53 -3.22
C ALA A 204 4.29 9.21 -4.61
N PRO A 205 3.91 9.99 -5.65
CA PRO A 205 4.51 9.83 -6.96
C PRO A 205 5.96 10.31 -6.95
N LEU A 206 6.82 9.63 -7.72
CA LEU A 206 8.17 10.06 -8.03
C LEU A 206 8.15 10.78 -9.37
N ASN A 207 8.16 12.12 -9.32
CA ASN A 207 8.33 12.94 -10.51
C ASN A 207 9.83 13.23 -10.73
N PRO A 208 10.26 13.49 -11.97
CA PRO A 208 11.61 13.98 -12.22
C PRO A 208 12.01 15.10 -11.26
N ASP A 209 13.27 15.06 -10.82
CA ASP A 209 13.91 15.95 -9.85
C ASP A 209 13.43 15.81 -8.40
N ASN A 210 12.49 14.90 -8.09
CA ASN A 210 12.12 14.63 -6.71
C ASN A 210 13.28 14.03 -5.92
N GLN A 211 13.53 14.58 -4.74
CA GLN A 211 14.48 14.05 -3.77
C GLN A 211 13.73 13.15 -2.78
N MET A 212 13.93 11.85 -2.89
CA MET A 212 13.40 10.84 -1.99
C MET A 212 14.41 10.53 -0.90
N ALA A 213 14.16 10.97 0.33
CA ALA A 213 14.93 10.56 1.50
C ALA A 213 14.24 9.36 2.16
N LEU A 214 14.99 8.31 2.46
CA LEU A 214 14.45 7.16 3.20
C LEU A 214 14.10 7.57 4.64
N SER A 215 14.92 8.44 5.24
CA SER A 215 14.60 9.09 6.51
C SER A 215 15.33 10.42 6.65
N ASN A 216 14.97 11.22 7.67
CA ASN A 216 15.61 12.52 7.96
C ASN A 216 17.13 12.46 8.15
N GLN A 217 17.70 11.30 8.48
CA GLN A 217 19.15 11.07 8.61
C GLN A 217 19.63 9.93 7.71
N GLY A 218 18.80 9.49 6.77
CA GLY A 218 19.06 8.36 5.90
C GLY A 218 19.53 8.76 4.52
N PRO A 219 19.82 7.77 3.66
CA PRO A 219 20.16 7.99 2.27
C PRO A 219 19.07 8.76 1.54
N THR A 220 19.50 9.66 0.66
CA THR A 220 18.62 10.45 -0.20
C THR A 220 18.93 10.18 -1.65
N PHE A 221 17.88 10.05 -2.47
CA PHE A 221 17.96 9.75 -3.89
C PHE A 221 17.27 10.83 -4.69
N VAL A 222 17.88 11.32 -5.77
CA VAL A 222 17.18 12.09 -6.80
C VAL A 222 16.58 11.14 -7.82
N PHE A 223 15.30 11.32 -8.15
CA PHE A 223 14.66 10.63 -9.26
C PHE A 223 14.88 11.42 -10.55
N LEU A 224 15.62 10.85 -11.49
CA LEU A 224 16.00 11.51 -12.75
C LEU A 224 14.99 11.27 -13.89
N GLY A 225 13.86 10.62 -13.61
CA GLY A 225 12.93 10.15 -14.63
C GLY A 225 13.30 8.78 -15.21
N ASP A 226 12.33 8.16 -15.91
CA ASP A 226 12.48 6.87 -16.60
C ASP A 226 13.06 5.75 -15.72
N GLY A 227 12.68 5.74 -14.43
CA GLY A 227 13.10 4.70 -13.50
C GLY A 227 14.54 4.86 -13.01
N ARG A 228 15.14 6.04 -13.06
CA ARG A 228 16.52 6.24 -12.57
C ARG A 228 16.52 6.94 -11.22
N LEU A 229 17.06 6.29 -10.20
CA LEU A 229 17.34 6.85 -8.88
C LEU A 229 18.85 6.92 -8.65
N ASN A 230 19.36 8.11 -8.36
CA ASN A 230 20.76 8.31 -7.99
C ASN A 230 20.86 8.83 -6.56
N GLU A 231 21.72 8.22 -5.75
CA GLU A 231 22.08 8.78 -4.46
C GLU A 231 22.61 10.21 -4.60
N ILE A 232 22.05 11.11 -3.80
CA ILE A 232 22.61 12.42 -3.54
C ILE A 232 23.49 12.26 -2.32
N LYS A 233 24.81 12.33 -2.51
CA LYS A 233 25.71 12.47 -1.37
C LYS A 233 25.42 13.84 -0.77
N SER A 234 24.99 13.86 0.49
CA SER A 234 25.12 15.10 1.26
C SER A 234 26.60 15.38 1.35
N ASP A 235 27.10 16.33 0.56
CA ASP A 235 28.37 16.99 0.83
C ASP A 235 28.22 17.73 2.16
N ARG A 236 28.28 17.01 3.28
CA ARG A 236 28.69 17.61 4.54
C ARG A 236 30.19 17.83 4.43
N PHE A 237 30.58 18.90 3.74
CA PHE A 237 31.86 19.53 4.00
C PHE A 237 31.90 19.94 5.46
N SER A 238 32.81 19.30 6.18
CA SER A 238 33.91 19.94 6.90
C SER A 238 33.61 21.29 7.54
N PHE A 239 33.41 21.29 8.86
CA PHE A 239 34.08 22.22 9.80
C PHE A 239 34.32 21.49 11.11
#